data_AF-A0A971LCJ8-F1
#
_entry.id   AF-A0A971LCJ8-F1
#
_cell.length_a   1.000
_cell.length_b   1.000
_cell.length_c   1.000
_cell.angle_alpha   90.00
_cell.angle_beta   90.00
_cell.angle_gamma   90.00
#
_symmetry.space_group_name_H-M   'P 1'
#
loop_
_entity.id
_entity.type
_entity.pdbx_description
1 polymer ?
#
loop_
_entity_poly.entity_id
_entity_poly.type
_entity_poly.pdbx_seq_one_letter_code
_entity_poly.pdbx_strand_id
1 'polypeptide(L)'
;MEKNLPAAFGVFTLLLSIAVAILVAAPACAGADRVAHLPELPMPRDLYARFQNPGEVEAYLKKNSDGADYFLAAVYYMYEVVDVNHEHKQLRKGVKKRYVDRAINLVEQAAALAPDNALYKAVQGSLYGIKIPYTGFPALLILAKKCETTLNGAVAMAPDNPELKLIRLRTFVYFPNRYYGHLRKVIDADAGAVLDWVEEYLRAAGQDGELAGFFREIRNEVLYLVGTYYLEQLEDREKAGDFFDRIDPGSYYYPLGR
;
A
#
# COMPACT_ATOMS: atom_id res chain seq x y z
N MET A 1 -4.47 4.80 -31.00
CA MET A 1 -4.97 3.50 -30.50
C MET A 1 -4.71 3.50 -29.01
N GLU A 2 -5.63 4.09 -28.25
CA GLU A 2 -5.52 4.21 -26.78
C GLU A 2 -5.67 2.82 -26.18
N LYS A 3 -4.56 2.19 -25.81
CA LYS A 3 -4.59 1.02 -24.95
C LYS A 3 -4.92 1.52 -23.55
N ASN A 4 -6.21 1.53 -23.21
CA ASN A 4 -6.63 1.47 -21.82
C ASN A 4 -6.03 0.19 -21.23
N LEU A 5 -4.88 0.30 -20.56
CA LEU A 5 -4.49 -0.71 -19.59
C LEU A 5 -5.66 -0.86 -18.62
N PRO A 6 -6.09 -2.08 -18.24
CA PRO A 6 -7.25 -2.22 -17.40
C PRO A 6 -6.89 -1.59 -16.05
N ALA A 7 -7.53 -0.47 -15.71
CA ALA A 7 -7.51 0.08 -14.36
C ALA A 7 -7.98 -0.97 -13.31
N ALA A 8 -8.57 -2.09 -13.77
CA ALA A 8 -8.91 -3.26 -12.97
C ALA A 8 -7.73 -4.23 -12.69
N PHE A 9 -6.64 -4.20 -13.47
CA PHE A 9 -5.48 -5.10 -13.33
C PHE A 9 -4.36 -4.51 -12.47
N GLY A 10 -4.12 -3.20 -12.50
CA GLY A 10 -3.18 -2.54 -11.57
C GLY A 10 -3.67 -2.53 -10.12
N VAL A 11 -4.99 -2.64 -9.92
CA VAL A 11 -5.61 -2.80 -8.60
C VAL A 11 -5.37 -4.20 -8.05
N PHE A 12 -5.29 -5.25 -8.89
CA PHE A 12 -5.00 -6.63 -8.51
C PHE A 12 -3.60 -6.77 -7.86
N THR A 13 -2.63 -5.96 -8.29
CA THR A 13 -1.26 -5.98 -7.78
C THR A 13 -1.07 -5.22 -6.49
N LEU A 14 -1.88 -4.20 -6.18
CA LEU A 14 -1.90 -3.55 -4.87
C LEU A 14 -2.19 -4.56 -3.73
N LEU A 15 -2.82 -5.70 -4.04
CA LEU A 15 -3.44 -6.64 -3.10
C LEU A 15 -2.50 -7.73 -2.70
N LEU A 16 -1.76 -8.30 -3.64
CA LEU A 16 -0.80 -9.34 -3.34
C LEU A 16 0.35 -8.75 -2.53
N SER A 17 0.79 -7.52 -2.83
CA SER A 17 1.92 -6.91 -2.11
C SER A 17 1.54 -6.27 -0.78
N ILE A 18 0.29 -5.83 -0.57
CA ILE A 18 -0.18 -5.44 0.77
C ILE A 18 -0.52 -6.71 1.59
N ALA A 19 -1.03 -7.78 0.96
CA ALA A 19 -1.30 -9.06 1.63
C ALA A 19 -0.05 -9.83 2.03
N VAL A 20 1.05 -9.70 1.29
CA VAL A 20 2.30 -10.41 1.61
C VAL A 20 3.20 -9.53 2.49
N ALA A 21 2.96 -8.21 2.57
CA ALA A 21 3.65 -7.23 3.44
C ALA A 21 3.77 -7.64 4.92
N ILE A 22 2.95 -8.58 5.39
CA ILE A 22 2.70 -8.82 6.81
C ILE A 22 2.73 -10.33 7.14
N LEU A 23 3.76 -11.05 6.68
CA LEU A 23 4.06 -12.36 7.26
C LEU A 23 5.00 -12.19 8.47
N VAL A 24 4.39 -12.19 9.66
CA VAL A 24 4.90 -12.77 10.93
C VAL A 24 6.15 -12.15 11.56
N ALA A 25 5.95 -11.44 12.67
CA ALA A 25 6.92 -11.30 13.75
C ALA A 25 6.76 -12.42 14.80
N ALA A 26 7.83 -13.18 15.04
CA ALA A 26 8.13 -13.78 16.33
C ALA A 26 9.65 -13.71 16.61
N PRO A 27 10.08 -13.51 17.87
CA PRO A 27 11.40 -12.97 18.17
C PRO A 27 12.44 -14.09 18.38
N ALA A 28 13.63 -13.91 17.82
CA ALA A 28 14.92 -14.17 18.49
C ALA A 28 16.05 -14.24 17.45
N CYS A 29 16.76 -13.13 17.27
CA CYS A 29 18.20 -13.15 16.96
C CYS A 29 18.79 -11.84 17.50
N ALA A 30 19.35 -11.92 18.71
CA ALA A 30 20.11 -10.84 19.33
C ALA A 30 21.32 -10.53 18.44
N GLY A 31 21.28 -9.38 17.77
CA GLY A 31 22.28 -8.93 16.79
C GLY A 31 21.72 -8.07 15.65
N ALA A 32 20.39 -8.07 15.46
CA ALA A 32 19.70 -7.35 14.38
C ALA A 32 18.76 -6.23 14.90
N ASP A 33 19.25 -5.37 15.80
CA ASP A 33 18.48 -4.28 16.44
C ASP A 33 17.99 -3.18 15.46
N ARG A 34 18.22 -3.31 14.14
CA ARG A 34 17.65 -2.46 13.09
C ARG A 34 16.53 -3.11 12.27
N VAL A 35 16.32 -4.41 12.38
CA VAL A 35 15.33 -5.16 11.58
C VAL A 35 14.02 -5.37 12.36
N ALA A 36 14.02 -5.09 13.67
CA ALA A 36 12.81 -5.07 14.47
C ALA A 36 12.14 -3.69 14.36
N HIS A 37 10.99 -3.62 13.67
CA HIS A 37 9.74 -3.02 14.14
C HIS A 37 8.73 -2.97 12.97
N LEU A 38 8.04 -4.08 12.73
CA LEU A 38 6.79 -4.07 11.97
C LEU A 38 5.64 -3.74 12.93
N PRO A 39 5.03 -2.53 12.90
CA PRO A 39 3.62 -2.43 13.24
C PRO A 39 2.85 -3.15 12.11
N GLU A 40 2.52 -4.41 12.34
CA GLU A 40 1.83 -5.25 11.38
C GLU A 40 0.46 -4.64 11.02
N LEU A 41 0.30 -4.20 9.77
CA LEU A 41 -1.04 -4.10 9.19
C LEU A 41 -1.69 -5.48 9.31
N PRO A 42 -2.94 -5.61 9.73
CA PRO A 42 -3.54 -6.93 9.83
C PRO A 42 -3.61 -7.60 8.45
N MET A 43 -3.22 -8.88 8.39
CA MET A 43 -3.27 -9.65 7.15
C MET A 43 -4.69 -9.72 6.61
N PRO A 44 -4.90 -9.72 5.28
CA PRO A 44 -6.22 -9.99 4.73
C PRO A 44 -6.76 -11.32 5.23
N ARG A 45 -5.93 -12.37 5.31
CA ARG A 45 -6.35 -13.67 5.86
C ARG A 45 -6.86 -13.55 7.29
N ASP A 46 -6.17 -12.81 8.15
CA ASP A 46 -6.55 -12.64 9.55
C ASP A 46 -7.79 -11.75 9.70
N LEU A 47 -7.89 -10.70 8.87
CA LEU A 47 -9.08 -9.88 8.77
C LEU A 47 -10.27 -10.66 8.26
N TYR A 48 -10.10 -11.55 7.28
CA TYR A 48 -11.18 -12.36 6.72
C TYR A 48 -11.54 -13.55 7.61
N ALA A 49 -10.61 -14.05 8.41
CA ALA A 49 -10.92 -14.95 9.52
C ALA A 49 -11.77 -14.26 10.60
N ARG A 50 -11.61 -12.94 10.76
CA ARG A 50 -12.34 -12.13 11.75
C ARG A 50 -13.66 -11.56 11.24
N PHE A 51 -13.70 -11.13 9.98
CA PHE A 51 -14.81 -10.44 9.34
C PHE A 51 -15.06 -11.05 7.96
N GLN A 52 -16.16 -11.78 7.82
CA GLN A 52 -16.57 -12.34 6.54
C GLN A 52 -17.41 -11.35 5.72
N ASN A 53 -18.05 -10.39 6.39
CA ASN A 53 -18.92 -9.42 5.75
C ASN A 53 -18.98 -8.08 6.52
N PRO A 54 -19.42 -6.99 5.87
CA PRO A 54 -19.59 -5.69 6.52
C PRO A 54 -20.49 -5.71 7.76
N GLY A 55 -21.48 -6.60 7.83
CA GLY A 55 -22.38 -6.70 8.98
C GLY A 55 -21.67 -7.16 10.25
N GLU A 56 -20.70 -8.06 10.12
CA GLU A 56 -19.86 -8.52 11.23
C GLU A 56 -18.93 -7.42 11.74
N VAL A 57 -18.38 -6.60 10.84
CA VAL A 57 -17.59 -5.42 11.21
C VAL A 57 -18.41 -4.47 12.06
N GLU A 58 -19.64 -4.16 11.64
CA GLU A 58 -20.51 -3.26 12.39
C GLU A 58 -20.96 -3.86 13.74
N ALA A 59 -21.21 -5.17 13.81
CA ALA A 59 -21.51 -5.85 15.07
C ALA A 59 -20.30 -5.85 16.02
N TYR A 60 -19.10 -5.98 15.47
CA TYR A 60 -17.83 -5.95 16.19
C TYR A 60 -17.58 -4.56 16.80
N LEU A 61 -17.74 -3.49 16.01
CA LEU A 61 -17.51 -2.11 16.46
C LEU A 61 -18.56 -1.60 17.47
N LYS A 62 -19.72 -2.27 17.58
CA LYS A 62 -20.67 -1.98 18.66
C LYS A 62 -20.20 -2.47 20.04
N LYS A 63 -19.31 -3.47 20.06
CA LYS A 63 -18.78 -4.07 21.29
C LYS A 63 -17.40 -3.55 21.63
N ASN A 64 -16.66 -3.08 20.64
CA ASN A 64 -15.29 -2.61 20.79
C ASN A 64 -15.12 -1.28 20.05
N SER A 65 -14.45 -0.32 20.67
CA SER A 65 -14.41 1.07 20.18
C SER A 65 -13.06 1.74 20.46
N ASP A 66 -11.98 0.98 20.47
CA ASP A 66 -10.64 1.55 20.56
C ASP A 66 -10.08 1.92 19.17
N GLY A 67 -8.94 2.62 19.16
CA GLY A 67 -8.33 3.07 17.91
C GLY A 67 -7.85 1.94 17.01
N ALA A 68 -7.38 0.83 17.58
CA ALA A 68 -6.92 -0.33 16.82
C ALA A 68 -8.09 -1.02 16.12
N ASP A 69 -9.23 -1.17 16.78
CA ASP A 69 -10.42 -1.79 16.22
C ASP A 69 -11.02 -1.01 15.06
N TYR A 70 -11.09 0.32 15.19
CA TYR A 70 -11.48 1.18 14.07
C TYR A 70 -10.50 1.06 12.91
N PHE A 71 -9.20 0.98 13.20
CA PHE A 71 -8.18 0.80 12.18
C PHE A 71 -8.31 -0.54 11.44
N LEU A 72 -8.45 -1.64 12.17
CA LEU A 72 -8.65 -2.98 11.59
C LEU A 72 -9.89 -3.01 10.68
N ALA A 73 -10.99 -2.42 11.13
CA ALA A 73 -12.21 -2.29 10.33
C ALA A 73 -11.98 -1.43 9.07
N ALA A 74 -11.21 -0.35 9.17
CA ALA A 74 -10.86 0.48 8.01
C ALA A 74 -10.04 -0.32 6.97
N VAL A 75 -9.06 -1.11 7.42
CA VAL A 75 -8.24 -1.96 6.54
C VAL A 75 -9.09 -3.05 5.88
N TYR A 76 -10.05 -3.64 6.59
CA TYR A 76 -11.01 -4.57 5.98
C TYR A 76 -11.77 -3.92 4.81
N TYR A 77 -12.37 -2.75 5.01
CA TYR A 77 -13.10 -2.06 3.93
C TYR A 77 -12.17 -1.61 2.80
N MET A 78 -10.92 -1.23 3.12
CA MET A 78 -9.91 -0.95 2.12
C MET A 78 -9.70 -2.18 1.22
N TYR A 79 -9.47 -3.36 1.81
CA TYR A 79 -9.28 -4.61 1.06
C TYR A 79 -10.48 -5.02 0.22
N GLU A 80 -11.70 -4.80 0.72
CA GLU A 80 -12.92 -5.03 -0.07
C GLU A 80 -12.99 -4.10 -1.30
N VAL A 81 -12.57 -2.83 -1.18
CA VAL A 81 -12.60 -1.88 -2.31
C VAL A 81 -11.60 -2.25 -3.39
N VAL A 82 -10.41 -2.65 -2.95
CA VAL A 82 -9.31 -2.97 -3.83
C VAL A 82 -9.40 -4.42 -4.32
N ASP A 83 -10.48 -5.15 -3.97
CA ASP A 83 -10.83 -6.51 -4.43
C ASP A 83 -9.82 -7.62 -4.03
N VAL A 84 -9.20 -7.54 -2.83
CA VAL A 84 -8.25 -8.60 -2.35
C VAL A 84 -8.97 -9.95 -2.23
N ASN A 85 -10.26 -9.93 -1.91
CA ASN A 85 -11.07 -11.12 -1.76
C ASN A 85 -11.69 -11.53 -3.11
N HIS A 86 -11.04 -12.44 -3.82
CA HIS A 86 -11.51 -12.98 -5.10
C HIS A 86 -12.83 -13.78 -5.00
N GLU A 87 -13.25 -14.17 -3.80
CA GLU A 87 -14.53 -14.87 -3.59
C GLU A 87 -15.73 -13.93 -3.66
N HIS A 88 -15.50 -12.63 -3.52
CA HIS A 88 -16.53 -11.61 -3.58
C HIS A 88 -16.68 -11.13 -5.04
N LYS A 89 -17.90 -11.25 -5.59
CA LYS A 89 -18.23 -10.70 -6.92
C LYS A 89 -17.74 -9.25 -7.01
N GLN A 90 -17.06 -8.90 -8.12
CA GLN A 90 -16.56 -7.54 -8.38
C GLN A 90 -17.58 -6.50 -7.91
N LEU A 91 -17.19 -5.70 -6.92
CA LEU A 91 -18.10 -4.74 -6.32
C LEU A 91 -18.47 -3.68 -7.35
N ARG A 92 -19.77 -3.39 -7.46
CA ARG A 92 -20.25 -2.29 -8.30
C ARG A 92 -19.60 -0.98 -7.83
N LYS A 93 -19.29 -0.07 -8.76
CA LYS A 93 -18.64 1.23 -8.48
C LYS A 93 -19.28 2.00 -7.29
N GLY A 94 -20.61 1.99 -7.19
CA GLY A 94 -21.32 2.64 -6.07
C GLY A 94 -21.18 1.95 -4.71
N VAL A 95 -20.90 0.64 -4.69
CA VAL A 95 -20.56 -0.09 -3.46
C VAL A 95 -19.13 0.24 -3.04
N LYS A 96 -18.17 0.17 -3.98
CA LYS A 96 -16.77 0.56 -3.72
C LYS A 96 -16.67 1.96 -3.12
N LYS A 97 -17.36 2.95 -3.71
CA LYS A 97 -17.40 4.30 -3.16
C LYS A 97 -17.86 4.33 -1.69
N ARG A 98 -18.95 3.63 -1.36
CA ARG A 98 -19.46 3.58 0.03
C ARG A 98 -18.48 2.90 0.99
N TYR A 99 -17.77 1.87 0.54
CA TYR A 99 -16.78 1.20 1.36
C TYR A 99 -15.55 2.08 1.60
N VAL A 100 -15.08 2.82 0.59
CA VAL A 100 -14.01 3.82 0.77
C VAL A 100 -14.45 4.91 1.75
N ASP A 101 -15.67 5.43 1.61
CA ASP A 101 -16.21 6.44 2.53
C ASP A 101 -16.27 5.89 3.97
N ARG A 102 -16.66 4.62 4.14
CA ARG A 102 -16.67 3.96 5.45
C ARG A 102 -15.26 3.77 6.01
N ALA A 103 -14.32 3.29 5.20
CA ALA A 103 -12.92 3.11 5.58
C ALA A 103 -12.29 4.44 6.04
N ILE A 104 -12.52 5.53 5.32
CA ILE A 104 -12.05 6.88 5.70
C ILE A 104 -12.60 7.29 7.06
N ASN A 105 -13.90 7.15 7.29
CA ASN A 105 -14.50 7.52 8.57
C ASN A 105 -13.95 6.69 9.74
N LEU A 106 -13.62 5.42 9.49
CA LEU A 106 -13.07 4.51 10.51
C LEU A 106 -11.61 4.86 10.82
N VAL A 107 -10.76 5.07 9.81
CA VAL A 107 -9.37 5.48 10.06
C VAL A 107 -9.28 6.87 10.67
N GLU A 108 -10.21 7.78 10.37
CA GLU A 108 -10.29 9.09 11.03
C GLU A 108 -10.63 8.95 12.52
N GLN A 109 -11.50 8.01 12.90
CA GLN A 109 -11.74 7.69 14.32
C GLN A 109 -10.51 7.07 14.98
N ALA A 110 -9.83 6.15 14.29
CA ALA A 110 -8.58 5.55 14.79
C ALA A 110 -7.50 6.61 15.02
N ALA A 111 -7.29 7.51 14.05
CA ALA A 111 -6.33 8.60 14.12
C ALA A 111 -6.69 9.66 15.18
N ALA A 112 -7.98 9.87 15.45
CA ALA A 112 -8.41 10.75 16.54
C ALA A 112 -8.06 10.18 17.93
N LEU A 113 -8.11 8.85 18.07
CA LEU A 113 -7.76 8.15 19.32
C LEU A 113 -6.25 7.95 19.50
N ALA A 114 -5.49 7.85 18.41
CA ALA A 114 -4.03 7.71 18.41
C ALA A 114 -3.38 8.64 17.36
N PRO A 115 -3.32 9.96 17.63
CA PRO A 115 -2.88 10.97 16.65
C PRO A 115 -1.38 10.92 16.32
N ASP A 116 -0.58 10.25 17.15
CA ASP A 116 0.85 10.01 16.97
C ASP A 116 1.14 8.71 16.21
N ASN A 117 0.13 7.94 15.83
CA ASN A 117 0.31 6.73 15.04
C ASN A 117 0.51 7.06 13.56
N ALA A 118 1.77 6.97 13.10
CA ALA A 118 2.14 7.26 11.72
C ALA A 118 1.50 6.32 10.69
N LEU A 119 1.25 5.06 11.05
CA LEU A 119 0.63 4.07 10.16
C LEU A 119 -0.85 4.41 9.91
N TYR A 120 -1.59 4.83 10.93
CA TYR A 120 -2.99 5.25 10.79
C TYR A 120 -3.09 6.42 9.81
N LYS A 121 -2.17 7.37 9.94
CA LYS A 121 -2.04 8.51 9.03
C LYS A 121 -1.68 8.08 7.61
N ALA A 122 -0.75 7.14 7.44
CA ALA A 122 -0.40 6.64 6.11
C ALA A 122 -1.58 5.96 5.41
N VAL A 123 -2.30 5.07 6.10
CA VAL A 123 -3.50 4.41 5.56
C VAL A 123 -4.61 5.43 5.25
N GLN A 124 -4.80 6.45 6.09
CA GLN A 124 -5.71 7.55 5.80
C GLN A 124 -5.35 8.26 4.49
N GLY A 125 -4.06 8.57 4.29
CA GLY A 125 -3.56 9.15 3.05
C GLY A 125 -3.84 8.27 1.83
N SER A 126 -3.57 6.96 1.93
CA SER A 126 -3.87 5.99 0.87
C SER A 126 -5.36 5.92 0.54
N LEU A 127 -6.24 5.95 1.54
CA LEU A 127 -7.69 5.95 1.34
C LEU A 127 -8.19 7.21 0.63
N TYR A 128 -7.56 8.37 0.87
CA TYR A 128 -7.84 9.56 0.07
C TYR A 128 -7.46 9.37 -1.40
N GLY A 129 -6.32 8.72 -1.69
CA GLY A 129 -5.91 8.33 -3.04
C GLY A 129 -6.91 7.37 -3.70
N ILE A 130 -7.31 6.31 -2.98
CA ILE A 130 -8.30 5.32 -3.41
C ILE A 130 -9.66 5.98 -3.72
N LYS A 131 -10.02 7.07 -3.04
CA LYS A 131 -11.29 7.79 -3.26
C LYS A 131 -11.33 8.59 -4.57
N ILE A 132 -10.17 8.94 -5.14
CA ILE A 132 -10.09 9.84 -6.31
C ILE A 132 -10.91 9.33 -7.51
N PRO A 133 -10.80 8.06 -7.96
CA PRO A 133 -11.57 7.54 -9.11
C PRO A 133 -13.10 7.55 -8.94
N TYR A 134 -13.57 7.73 -7.69
CA TYR A 134 -14.99 7.80 -7.33
C TYR A 134 -15.49 9.23 -7.14
N THR A 135 -14.64 10.22 -7.40
CA THR A 135 -14.90 11.64 -7.09
C THR A 135 -14.76 12.52 -8.35
N GLY A 136 -15.67 13.46 -8.51
CA GLY A 136 -15.64 14.43 -9.62
C GLY A 136 -14.80 15.68 -9.33
N PHE A 137 -14.62 16.52 -10.34
CA PHE A 137 -14.01 17.83 -10.18
C PHE A 137 -14.98 18.81 -9.47
N PRO A 138 -14.51 19.72 -8.59
CA PRO A 138 -13.13 19.95 -8.15
C PRO A 138 -12.69 19.10 -6.95
N ALA A 139 -13.61 18.33 -6.35
CA ALA A 139 -13.36 17.60 -5.11
C ALA A 139 -12.18 16.60 -5.21
N LEU A 140 -11.90 16.05 -6.40
CA LEU A 140 -10.73 15.20 -6.62
C LEU A 140 -9.40 15.91 -6.35
N LEU A 141 -9.29 17.23 -6.62
CA LEU A 141 -8.04 17.98 -6.37
C LEU A 141 -7.81 18.15 -4.87
N ILE A 142 -8.89 18.36 -4.11
CA ILE A 142 -8.85 18.43 -2.65
C ILE A 142 -8.41 17.08 -2.09
N LEU A 143 -8.94 15.97 -2.61
CA LEU A 143 -8.52 14.62 -2.20
C LEU A 143 -7.05 14.34 -2.55
N ALA A 144 -6.59 14.73 -3.74
CA ALA A 144 -5.19 14.58 -4.11
C ALA A 144 -4.28 15.37 -3.15
N LYS A 145 -4.64 16.61 -2.82
CA LYS A 145 -3.86 17.41 -1.87
C LYS A 145 -3.87 16.80 -0.46
N LYS A 146 -5.02 16.29 -0.01
CA LYS A 146 -5.13 15.58 1.27
C LYS A 146 -4.27 14.32 1.29
N CYS A 147 -4.34 13.49 0.25
CA CYS A 147 -3.51 12.29 0.08
C CYS A 147 -2.02 12.63 0.22
N GLU A 148 -1.52 13.58 -0.57
CA GLU A 148 -0.12 14.01 -0.56
C GLU A 148 0.32 14.53 0.82
N THR A 149 -0.44 15.48 1.38
CA THR A 149 -0.11 16.10 2.68
C THR A 149 -0.10 15.07 3.80
N THR A 150 -1.06 14.15 3.79
CA THR A 150 -1.22 13.14 4.85
C THR A 150 -0.10 12.11 4.77
N LEU A 151 0.24 11.58 3.60
CA LEU A 151 1.33 10.63 3.42
C LEU A 151 2.70 11.25 3.71
N ASN A 152 2.96 12.47 3.26
CA ASN A 152 4.18 13.19 3.60
C ASN A 152 4.28 13.42 5.11
N GLY A 153 3.17 13.77 5.75
CA GLY A 153 3.10 13.90 7.20
C GLY A 153 3.32 12.58 7.94
N ALA A 154 2.89 11.44 7.39
CA ALA A 154 3.14 10.12 7.99
C ALA A 154 4.62 9.75 7.92
N VAL A 155 5.26 9.88 6.74
CA VAL A 155 6.69 9.62 6.60
C VAL A 155 7.53 10.58 7.46
N ALA A 156 7.11 11.85 7.60
CA ALA A 156 7.81 12.80 8.48
C ALA A 156 7.75 12.42 9.97
N MET A 157 6.75 11.66 10.41
CA MET A 157 6.65 11.18 11.80
C MET A 157 7.63 10.03 12.08
N ALA A 158 7.97 9.22 11.08
CA ALA A 158 8.95 8.14 11.17
C ALA A 158 9.77 8.06 9.87
N PRO A 159 10.75 8.97 9.68
CA PRO A 159 11.45 9.14 8.41
C PRO A 159 12.33 7.95 8.01
N ASP A 160 12.74 7.13 8.98
CA ASP A 160 13.55 5.93 8.74
C ASP A 160 12.70 4.68 8.52
N ASN A 161 11.37 4.77 8.66
CA ASN A 161 10.48 3.64 8.47
C ASN A 161 10.26 3.35 6.96
N PRO A 162 10.73 2.19 6.45
CA PRO A 162 10.60 1.84 5.03
C PRO A 162 9.16 1.47 4.64
N GLU A 163 8.34 0.96 5.56
CA GLU A 163 6.96 0.59 5.26
C GLU A 163 6.09 1.81 4.93
N LEU A 164 6.25 2.92 5.65
CA LEU A 164 5.53 4.17 5.36
C LEU A 164 5.94 4.72 3.99
N LYS A 165 7.22 4.59 3.61
CA LYS A 165 7.74 4.96 2.29
C LYS A 165 7.15 4.06 1.20
N LEU A 166 7.06 2.75 1.44
CA LEU A 166 6.43 1.79 0.54
C LEU A 166 4.94 2.09 0.35
N ILE A 167 4.19 2.39 1.42
CA ILE A 167 2.78 2.80 1.35
C ILE A 167 2.62 4.08 0.51
N ARG A 168 3.49 5.08 0.76
CA ARG A 168 3.49 6.34 0.00
C ARG A 168 3.81 6.12 -1.48
N LEU A 169 4.84 5.34 -1.78
CA LEU A 169 5.25 4.96 -3.13
C LEU A 169 4.11 4.28 -3.89
N ARG A 170 3.54 3.21 -3.32
CA ARG A 170 2.37 2.51 -3.90
C ARG A 170 1.23 3.48 -4.18
N THR A 171 0.91 4.34 -3.21
CA THR A 171 -0.21 5.28 -3.37
C THR A 171 0.05 6.28 -4.50
N PHE A 172 1.24 6.85 -4.59
CA PHE A 172 1.54 7.86 -5.60
C PHE A 172 1.70 7.30 -7.02
N VAL A 173 2.14 6.06 -7.16
CA VAL A 173 2.25 5.41 -8.48
C VAL A 173 0.87 4.92 -8.96
N TYR A 174 0.07 4.28 -8.09
CA TYR A 174 -1.21 3.69 -8.50
C TYR A 174 -2.38 4.68 -8.61
N PHE A 175 -2.40 5.75 -7.81
CA PHE A 175 -3.46 6.75 -7.85
C PHE A 175 -2.98 8.00 -8.59
N PRO A 176 -3.85 8.68 -9.37
CA PRO A 176 -3.44 9.54 -10.49
C PRO A 176 -2.41 10.60 -10.11
N ASN A 177 -1.15 10.27 -10.42
CA ASN A 177 0.08 11.03 -10.20
C ASN A 177 0.06 12.46 -10.75
N ARG A 178 -0.72 12.74 -11.80
CA ARG A 178 -0.88 14.06 -12.42
C ARG A 178 -1.37 15.17 -11.46
N TYR A 179 -1.84 14.80 -10.28
CA TYR A 179 -2.34 15.74 -9.27
C TYR A 179 -1.38 15.99 -8.11
N TYR A 180 -0.22 15.33 -8.06
CA TYR A 180 0.78 15.50 -7.01
C TYR A 180 1.97 16.31 -7.51
N GLY A 181 2.43 17.27 -6.72
CA GLY A 181 3.64 18.04 -7.03
C GLY A 181 4.90 17.26 -6.65
N HIS A 182 6.00 17.47 -7.37
CA HIS A 182 7.34 16.97 -6.99
C HIS A 182 7.50 15.45 -6.78
N LEU A 183 6.66 14.62 -7.43
CA LEU A 183 6.69 13.16 -7.26
C LEU A 183 8.04 12.51 -7.54
N ARG A 184 8.77 12.95 -8.57
CA ARG A 184 10.02 12.29 -8.98
C ARG A 184 11.01 12.16 -7.83
N LYS A 185 11.25 13.25 -7.09
CA LYS A 185 12.20 13.25 -5.97
C LYS A 185 11.72 12.33 -4.83
N VAL A 186 10.42 12.29 -4.58
CA VAL A 186 9.84 11.45 -3.53
C VAL A 186 9.91 9.98 -3.92
N ILE A 187 9.55 9.65 -5.17
CA ILE A 187 9.59 8.28 -5.70
C ILE A 187 11.03 7.76 -5.71
N ASP A 188 11.99 8.53 -6.21
CA ASP A 188 13.39 8.12 -6.22
C ASP A 188 13.94 7.88 -4.80
N ALA A 189 13.64 8.78 -3.86
CA ALA A 189 14.10 8.67 -2.47
C ALA A 189 13.45 7.49 -1.74
N ASP A 190 12.13 7.31 -1.88
CA ASP A 190 11.40 6.23 -1.23
C ASP A 190 11.78 4.88 -1.82
N ALA A 191 11.88 4.77 -3.14
CA ALA A 191 12.30 3.54 -3.79
C ALA A 191 13.71 3.12 -3.38
N GLY A 192 14.66 4.06 -3.34
CA GLY A 192 16.02 3.79 -2.87
C GLY A 192 16.02 3.24 -1.44
N ALA A 193 15.36 3.95 -0.52
CA ALA A 193 15.29 3.52 0.87
C ALA A 193 14.61 2.16 1.08
N VAL A 194 13.53 1.87 0.34
CA VAL A 194 12.85 0.57 0.43
C VAL A 194 13.69 -0.54 -0.18
N LEU A 195 14.34 -0.32 -1.32
CA LEU A 195 15.22 -1.32 -1.93
C LEU A 195 16.43 -1.61 -1.04
N ASP A 196 17.05 -0.60 -0.45
CA ASP A 196 18.19 -0.78 0.47
C ASP A 196 17.78 -1.63 1.69
N TRP A 197 16.62 -1.33 2.29
CA TRP A 197 16.05 -2.11 3.39
C TRP A 197 15.80 -3.57 3.01
N VAL A 198 15.22 -3.80 1.83
CA VAL A 198 14.93 -5.15 1.34
C VAL A 198 16.21 -5.94 1.07
N GLU A 199 17.20 -5.32 0.43
CA GLU A 199 18.48 -5.97 0.13
C GLU A 199 19.30 -6.26 1.39
N GLU A 200 19.24 -5.38 2.41
CA GLU A 200 19.82 -5.63 3.73
C GLU A 200 19.18 -6.86 4.38
N TYR A 201 17.85 -6.95 4.37
CA TYR A 201 17.13 -8.11 4.90
C TYR A 201 17.53 -9.41 4.18
N LEU A 202 17.48 -9.42 2.84
CA LEU A 202 17.80 -10.60 2.03
C LEU A 202 19.24 -11.07 2.25
N ARG A 203 20.18 -10.13 2.44
CA ARG A 203 21.57 -10.44 2.77
C ARG A 203 21.71 -11.07 4.16
N ALA A 204 20.98 -10.55 5.16
CA ALA A 204 21.04 -11.03 6.54
C ALA A 204 20.34 -12.38 6.73
N ALA A 205 19.17 -12.56 6.12
CA ALA A 205 18.35 -13.77 6.26
C ALA A 205 18.84 -14.95 5.42
N GLY A 206 19.64 -14.70 4.37
CA GLY A 206 20.05 -15.72 3.40
C GLY A 206 18.93 -16.11 2.43
N GLN A 207 19.26 -16.96 1.44
CA GLN A 207 18.35 -17.38 0.36
C GLN A 207 17.11 -18.15 0.85
N ASP A 208 17.24 -18.84 1.99
CA ASP A 208 16.24 -19.73 2.59
C ASP A 208 15.55 -19.12 3.83
N GLY A 209 15.76 -17.83 4.09
CA GLY A 209 15.08 -17.15 5.18
C GLY A 209 13.56 -17.23 5.04
N GLU A 210 12.85 -17.41 6.15
CA GLU A 210 11.38 -17.61 6.19
C GLU A 210 10.61 -16.52 5.40
N LEU A 211 11.14 -15.29 5.41
CA LEU A 211 10.56 -14.16 4.69
C LEU A 211 11.31 -13.76 3.42
N ALA A 212 12.35 -14.49 3.00
CA ALA A 212 13.16 -14.12 1.83
C ALA A 212 12.34 -14.11 0.53
N GLY A 213 11.36 -15.00 0.39
CA GLY A 213 10.40 -14.97 -0.72
C GLY A 213 9.56 -13.68 -0.72
N PHE A 214 9.06 -13.29 0.44
CA PHE A 214 8.27 -12.08 0.61
C PHE A 214 9.06 -10.81 0.27
N PHE A 215 10.26 -10.66 0.83
CA PHE A 215 11.11 -9.50 0.57
C PHE A 215 11.53 -9.42 -0.92
N ARG A 216 11.75 -10.56 -1.59
CA ARG A 216 11.94 -10.60 -3.05
C ARG A 216 10.73 -10.04 -3.81
N GLU A 217 9.51 -10.35 -3.39
CA GLU A 217 8.32 -9.78 -4.04
C GLU A 217 8.18 -8.27 -3.78
N ILE A 218 8.52 -7.76 -2.59
CA ILE A 218 8.58 -6.30 -2.37
C ILE A 218 9.60 -5.67 -3.32
N ARG A 219 10.81 -6.24 -3.42
CA ARG A 219 11.85 -5.72 -4.34
C ARG A 219 11.31 -5.65 -5.76
N ASN A 220 10.74 -6.74 -6.26
CA ASN A 220 10.23 -6.83 -7.63
C ASN A 220 9.05 -5.87 -7.87
N GLU A 221 8.16 -5.70 -6.89
CA GLU A 221 7.09 -4.70 -6.94
C GLU A 221 7.66 -3.28 -7.04
N VAL A 222 8.60 -2.90 -6.16
CA VAL A 222 9.19 -1.56 -6.14
C VAL A 222 9.87 -1.26 -7.47
N LEU A 223 10.64 -2.21 -8.01
CA LEU A 223 11.26 -2.09 -9.33
C LEU A 223 10.20 -1.87 -10.41
N TYR A 224 9.12 -2.65 -10.41
CA TYR A 224 8.02 -2.48 -11.35
C TYR A 224 7.35 -1.11 -11.23
N LEU A 225 6.98 -0.69 -10.02
CA LEU A 225 6.33 0.60 -9.76
C LEU A 225 7.15 1.78 -10.28
N VAL A 226 8.45 1.77 -9.98
CA VAL A 226 9.35 2.84 -10.40
C VAL A 226 9.56 2.80 -11.91
N GLY A 227 9.75 1.61 -12.50
CA GLY A 227 9.84 1.45 -13.94
C GLY A 227 8.60 1.99 -14.67
N THR A 228 7.40 1.63 -14.20
CA THR A 228 6.12 2.16 -14.73
C THR A 228 6.03 3.68 -14.58
N TYR A 229 6.44 4.23 -13.44
CA TYR A 229 6.48 5.68 -13.26
C TYR A 229 7.39 6.37 -14.29
N TYR A 230 8.62 5.88 -14.49
CA TYR A 230 9.54 6.43 -15.48
C TYR A 230 9.02 6.30 -16.91
N LEU A 231 8.41 5.16 -17.24
CA LEU A 231 7.85 4.91 -18.56
C LEU A 231 6.64 5.79 -18.86
N GLU A 232 5.66 5.83 -17.96
CA GLU A 232 4.35 6.44 -18.23
C GLU A 232 4.30 7.94 -17.93
N GLN A 233 5.11 8.42 -16.98
CA GLN A 233 5.01 9.80 -16.50
C GLN A 233 6.16 10.68 -16.96
N LEU A 234 7.34 10.10 -17.13
CA LEU A 234 8.53 10.82 -17.56
C LEU A 234 8.93 10.51 -19.00
N GLU A 235 8.26 9.53 -19.62
CA GLU A 235 8.57 9.03 -20.97
C GLU A 235 10.03 8.58 -21.13
N ASP A 236 10.67 8.20 -20.03
CA ASP A 236 12.08 7.83 -19.95
C ASP A 236 12.21 6.31 -20.03
N ARG A 237 12.18 5.81 -21.27
CA ARG A 237 12.18 4.37 -21.56
C ARG A 237 13.49 3.67 -21.15
N GLU A 238 14.61 4.37 -21.27
CA GLU A 238 15.92 3.83 -20.90
C GLU A 238 15.95 3.56 -19.41
N LYS A 239 15.63 4.58 -18.60
CA LYS A 239 15.61 4.42 -17.15
C LYS A 239 14.53 3.45 -16.67
N ALA A 240 13.37 3.40 -17.34
CA ALA A 240 12.36 2.38 -17.05
C ALA A 240 12.90 0.96 -17.30
N GLY A 241 13.62 0.77 -18.41
CA GLY A 241 14.29 -0.49 -18.77
C GLY A 241 15.25 -0.96 -17.68
N ASP A 242 16.08 -0.06 -17.14
CA ASP A 242 17.02 -0.37 -16.04
C ASP A 242 16.31 -0.97 -14.82
N PHE A 243 15.10 -0.51 -14.49
CA PHE A 243 14.31 -1.06 -13.40
C PHE A 243 13.68 -2.40 -13.77
N PHE A 244 13.10 -2.52 -14.97
CA PHE A 244 12.46 -3.76 -15.41
C PHE A 244 13.45 -4.92 -15.58
N ASP A 245 14.66 -4.65 -16.06
CA ASP A 245 15.71 -5.68 -16.23
C ASP A 245 16.21 -6.25 -14.90
N ARG A 246 15.96 -5.58 -13.79
CA ARG A 246 16.33 -6.04 -12.43
C ARG A 246 15.26 -6.91 -11.78
N ILE A 247 14.06 -7.00 -12.36
CA ILE A 247 12.96 -7.84 -11.86
C ILE A 247 13.31 -9.31 -12.11
N ASP A 248 13.13 -10.14 -11.09
CA ASP A 248 13.46 -11.56 -11.18
C ASP A 248 12.57 -12.26 -12.23
N PRO A 249 13.11 -13.10 -13.14
CA PRO A 249 12.32 -13.78 -14.16
C PRO A 249 11.18 -14.67 -13.65
N GLY A 250 11.29 -15.16 -12.41
CA GLY A 250 10.26 -15.95 -11.74
C GLY A 250 9.18 -15.12 -11.04
N SER A 251 9.34 -13.80 -10.95
CA SER A 251 8.38 -12.92 -10.29
C SER A 251 7.15 -12.68 -11.16
N TYR A 252 6.02 -12.48 -10.49
CA TYR A 252 4.77 -12.04 -11.12
C TYR A 252 4.94 -10.74 -11.94
N TYR A 253 5.84 -9.85 -11.50
CA TYR A 253 6.04 -8.54 -12.14
C TYR A 253 6.87 -8.60 -13.42
N TYR A 254 7.63 -9.67 -13.64
CA TYR A 254 8.51 -9.81 -14.81
C TYR A 254 7.80 -9.66 -16.16
N PRO A 255 6.70 -10.40 -16.44
CA PRO A 255 5.99 -10.24 -17.70
C PRO A 255 5.30 -8.87 -17.85
N LEU A 256 5.09 -8.12 -16.75
CA LEU A 256 4.43 -6.82 -16.80
C LEU A 256 5.38 -5.68 -17.22
N GLY A 257 6.68 -5.87 -17.06
CA GLY A 257 7.72 -4.91 -17.44
C GLY A 257 8.28 -5.07 -18.86
N ARG A 258 7.74 -6.01 -19.65
CA ARG A 258 8.22 -6.35 -21.00
C ARG A 258 7.22 -5.97 -22.10
#